data_AF-A0A5A9W515-F1
#
_entry.id   AF-A0A5A9W515-F1
#
_cell.length_a   1.000
_cell.length_b   1.000
_cell.length_c   1.000
_cell.angle_alpha   90.00
_cell.angle_beta   90.00
_cell.angle_gamma   90.00
#
_symmetry.space_group_name_H-M   'P 1'
#
loop_
_entity.id
_entity.type
_entity.pdbx_description
1 polymer ?
#
loop_
_entity_poly.entity_id
_entity_poly.type
_entity_poly.pdbx_seq_one_letter_code
_entity_poly.pdbx_strand_id
1 'polypeptide(L)'
;MNLGSFSTYVLHFAGVLIVLVGLSLKPKMKWTGISLAVFGFLLGTSPVWYSALTQPSEDEIYQQWLQQQETYQRQLHEIEAQKAEAESD
;
A
#
# COMPACT_ATOMS: atom_id res chain seq x y z
N MET A 1 1.81 6.50 -12.31
CA MET A 1 0.89 6.30 -11.17
C MET A 1 0.35 4.88 -11.26
N ASN A 2 0.58 4.04 -10.26
CA ASN A 2 0.00 2.70 -10.21
C ASN A 2 -1.49 2.79 -9.86
N LEU A 3 -2.30 1.89 -10.42
CA LEU A 3 -3.75 1.86 -10.20
C LEU A 3 -4.11 1.79 -8.70
N GLY A 4 -3.31 1.07 -7.91
CA GLY A 4 -3.47 0.96 -6.46
C GLY A 4 -3.33 2.30 -5.74
N SER A 5 -2.33 3.11 -6.12
CA SER A 5 -2.09 4.43 -5.53
C SER A 5 -3.25 5.40 -5.78
N PHE A 6 -3.83 5.36 -6.98
CA PHE A 6 -4.98 6.20 -7.34
C PHE A 6 -6.23 5.84 -6.54
N SER A 7 -6.52 4.55 -6.38
CA SER A 7 -7.66 4.07 -5.58
C SER A 7 -7.58 4.54 -4.12
N THR A 8 -6.40 4.47 -3.51
CA THR A 8 -6.17 4.92 -2.13
C THR A 8 -6.45 6.41 -1.96
N TYR A 9 -5.97 7.26 -2.87
CA TYR A 9 -6.22 8.70 -2.80
C TYR A 9 -7.70 9.04 -3.02
N VAL A 10 -8.36 8.39 -3.97
CA VAL A 10 -9.79 8.61 -4.26
C VAL A 10 -10.63 8.22 -3.04
N LEU A 11 -10.34 7.10 -2.39
CA LEU A 11 -11.04 6.66 -1.17
C LEU A 11 -10.79 7.63 0.00
N HIS A 12 -9.57 8.13 0.18
CA HIS A 12 -9.25 9.13 1.19
C HIS A 12 -10.03 10.44 0.96
N PHE A 13 -9.99 10.98 -0.27
CA PHE A 13 -10.70 12.21 -0.61
C PHE A 13 -12.22 12.06 -0.53
N ALA A 14 -12.76 10.92 -0.95
CA ALA A 14 -14.18 10.59 -0.81
C ALA A 14 -14.59 10.53 0.67
N GLY A 15 -13.77 9.91 1.55
CA GLY A 15 -14.00 9.88 2.99
C GLY A 15 -14.04 11.28 3.61
N VAL A 16 -13.10 12.16 3.25
CA VAL A 16 -13.06 13.56 3.72
C VAL A 16 -14.29 14.34 3.23
N LEU A 17 -14.69 14.17 1.97
CA LEU A 17 -15.89 14.82 1.42
C LEU A 17 -17.16 14.38 2.16
N ILE A 18 -17.30 13.09 2.50
CA ILE A 18 -18.43 12.56 3.27
C ILE A 18 -18.47 13.18 4.67
N VAL A 19 -17.32 13.33 5.33
CA VAL A 19 -17.22 13.98 6.65
C VAL A 19 -17.64 15.46 6.58
N LEU A 20 -17.17 16.19 5.56
CA LEU A 20 -17.54 17.60 5.35
C LEU A 20 -19.04 17.77 5.07
N VAL A 21 -19.61 16.91 4.23
CA VAL A 21 -21.06 16.91 3.95
C VAL A 21 -21.85 16.55 5.23
N GLY A 22 -21.40 15.55 5.98
CA GLY A 22 -22.00 15.15 7.26
C GLY A 22 -22.02 16.25 8.32
N LEU A 23 -20.96 17.06 8.40
CA LEU A 23 -20.85 18.22 9.30
C LEU A 23 -21.67 19.43 8.84
N SER A 24 -21.96 19.52 7.53
CA SER A 24 -22.79 20.59 6.95
C SER A 24 -24.30 20.36 7.13
N LEU A 25 -24.72 19.15 7.50
CA LEU A 25 -26.12 18.83 7.76
C LEU A 25 -26.68 19.58 8.98
N LYS A 26 -27.87 20.17 8.79
CA LYS A 26 -28.57 21.01 9.77
C LYS A 26 -28.63 20.37 11.18
N PRO A 27 -28.62 21.19 12.25
CA PRO A 27 -28.54 20.73 13.65
C PRO A 27 -29.73 19.85 14.13
N LYS A 28 -30.77 19.64 13.33
CA LYS A 28 -31.86 18.69 13.61
C LYS A 28 -31.50 17.23 13.30
N MET A 29 -30.39 16.96 12.60
CA MET A 29 -29.95 15.61 12.20
C MET A 29 -28.54 15.26 12.73
N LYS A 30 -28.17 15.79 13.90
CA LYS A 30 -26.82 15.61 14.49
C LYS A 30 -26.40 14.14 14.57
N TRP A 31 -27.30 13.25 14.98
CA TRP A 31 -27.02 11.80 15.06
C TRP A 31 -26.71 11.20 13.70
N THR A 32 -27.48 11.56 12.66
CA THR A 32 -27.28 11.05 11.30
C THR A 32 -25.98 11.57 10.68
N GLY A 33 -25.64 12.84 10.91
CA GLY A 33 -24.38 13.44 10.49
C GLY A 33 -23.16 12.83 11.18
N ILE A 34 -23.26 12.56 12.49
CA ILE A 34 -22.22 11.87 13.25
C ILE A 34 -22.03 10.43 12.75
N SER A 35 -23.12 9.66 12.58
CA SER A 35 -23.03 8.30 12.04
C SER A 35 -22.42 8.28 10.65
N LEU A 36 -22.76 9.23 9.77
CA LEU A 36 -22.19 9.34 8.43
C LEU A 36 -20.70 9.73 8.46
N ALA A 37 -20.30 10.63 9.36
CA ALA A 37 -18.90 11.00 9.55
C ALA A 37 -18.06 9.83 10.09
N VAL A 38 -18.59 9.07 11.05
CA VAL A 38 -17.92 7.87 11.57
C VAL A 38 -17.80 6.80 10.48
N PHE A 39 -18.85 6.57 9.68
CA PHE A 39 -18.78 5.65 8.54
C PHE A 39 -17.75 6.12 7.49
N GLY A 40 -17.76 7.40 7.13
CA GLY A 40 -16.79 7.97 6.19
C GLY A 40 -15.34 7.85 6.69
N PHE A 41 -15.12 8.07 7.99
CA PHE A 41 -13.83 7.89 8.63
C PHE A 41 -13.38 6.42 8.62
N LEU A 42 -14.25 5.47 8.97
CA LEU A 42 -13.93 4.04 8.96
C LEU A 42 -13.63 3.53 7.55
N LEU A 43 -14.41 3.93 6.55
CA LEU A 43 -14.15 3.57 5.15
C LEU A 43 -12.85 4.18 4.64
N GLY A 44 -12.60 5.46 4.94
CA GLY A 44 -11.37 6.16 4.54
C GLY A 44 -10.11 5.59 5.21
N THR A 45 -10.20 5.14 6.45
CA THR A 45 -9.09 4.51 7.18
C THR A 45 -8.95 3.01 6.89
N SER A 46 -9.95 2.36 6.30
CA SER A 46 -9.92 0.91 6.01
C SER A 46 -8.66 0.43 5.26
N PRO A 47 -8.07 1.16 4.28
CA PRO A 47 -6.85 0.70 3.61
C PRO A 47 -5.63 0.66 4.54
N VAL A 48 -5.58 1.53 5.56
CA VAL A 48 -4.50 1.56 6.56
C VAL A 48 -4.55 0.30 7.42
N TRP A 49 -5.74 -0.05 7.91
CA TRP A 49 -5.95 -1.27 8.69
C TRP A 49 -5.66 -2.53 7.88
N TYR A 50 -6.10 -2.55 6.62
CA TYR A 50 -5.80 -3.66 5.73
C TYR A 50 -4.28 -3.83 5.55
N SER A 51 -3.56 -2.73 5.29
CA SER A 51 -2.10 -2.78 5.15
C SER A 51 -1.37 -3.25 6.41
N ALA A 52 -1.88 -2.92 7.59
CA ALA A 52 -1.31 -3.37 8.87
C ALA A 52 -1.57 -4.86 9.13
N LEU A 53 -2.72 -5.39 8.69
CA LEU A 53 -3.09 -6.80 8.87
C LEU A 53 -2.42 -7.73 7.86
N THR A 54 -2.13 -7.24 6.65
CA THR A 54 -1.47 -8.04 5.59
C THR A 54 0.01 -7.74 5.46
N GLN A 55 0.59 -6.96 6.37
CA GLN A 55 2.03 -6.70 6.35
C GLN A 55 2.77 -8.02 6.63
N PRO A 56 3.76 -8.38 5.79
CA PRO A 56 4.63 -9.52 6.10
C PRO A 56 5.33 -9.26 7.42
N SER A 57 5.52 -10.32 8.20
CA SER A 57 6.26 -10.23 9.45
C SER A 57 7.72 -9.81 9.19
N GLU A 58 8.36 -9.18 10.17
CA GLU A 58 9.76 -8.72 10.04
C GLU A 58 10.70 -9.86 9.63
N ASP A 59 10.44 -11.08 10.14
CA ASP A 59 11.19 -12.29 9.82
C ASP A 59 11.03 -12.69 8.35
N GLU A 60 9.82 -12.62 7.79
CA GLU A 60 9.57 -12.92 6.37
C GLU A 60 10.24 -11.90 5.46
N ILE A 61 10.22 -10.61 5.83
CA ILE A 61 10.91 -9.54 5.10
C ILE A 61 12.42 -9.80 5.08
N TYR A 62 13.00 -10.18 6.22
CA TYR A 62 14.43 -10.46 6.32
C TYR A 62 14.83 -11.69 5.48
N GLN A 63 14.04 -12.77 5.51
CA GLN A 63 14.30 -13.95 4.70
C GLN A 63 14.18 -13.66 3.19
N GLN A 64 13.20 -12.87 2.77
CA GLN A 64 13.06 -12.45 1.38
C GLN A 64 14.28 -11.63 0.92
N TRP A 65 14.80 -10.75 1.78
CA TRP A 65 15.99 -9.96 1.48
C TRP A 65 17.24 -10.84 1.30
N LEU A 66 17.46 -11.81 2.19
CA LEU A 66 18.57 -12.77 2.07
C LEU A 66 18.50 -13.56 0.76
N GLN A 67 17.31 -14.10 0.45
CA GLN A 67 17.11 -14.89 -0.77
C GLN A 67 17.33 -14.05 -2.04
N GLN A 68 16.92 -12.77 -2.01
CA GLN A 68 17.15 -11.84 -3.11
C GLN A 68 18.64 -11.54 -3.29
N GLN A 69 19.39 -11.38 -2.20
CA GLN A 69 20.84 -11.14 -2.25
C GLN A 69 21.58 -12.32 -2.88
N GLU A 70 21.24 -13.56 -2.50
CA GLU A 70 21.83 -14.76 -3.12
C GLU A 70 21.55 -14.85 -4.62
N THR A 71 20.31 -14.54 -5.03
CA THR A 71 19.90 -14.58 -6.43
C THR A 71 20.69 -13.56 -7.25
N TYR A 72 20.89 -12.37 -6.69
CA TYR A 72 21.66 -11.31 -7.33
C TYR A 72 23.13 -11.71 -7.54
N GLN A 73 23.75 -12.35 -6.53
CA GLN A 73 25.12 -12.83 -6.66
C GLN A 73 25.25 -13.93 -7.72
N ARG A 74 24.30 -14.86 -7.81
CA ARG A 74 24.30 -15.89 -8.87
C ARG A 74 24.24 -15.28 -10.27
N GLN A 75 23.36 -14.30 -10.47
CA GLN A 75 23.24 -13.61 -11.76
C GLN A 75 24.54 -12.89 -12.14
N LEU A 76 25.21 -12.26 -11.19
CA LEU A 76 26.51 -11.63 -11.45
C LEU A 76 27.56 -12.65 -11.90
N HIS A 77 27.66 -13.79 -11.21
CA HIS A 77 28.58 -14.85 -11.60
C HIS A 77 28.29 -15.43 -12.99
N GLU A 78 27.02 -15.60 -13.35
CA GLU A 78 26.63 -16.06 -14.69
C GLU A 78 27.00 -15.03 -15.77
N ILE A 79 26.79 -13.74 -15.51
CA ILE A 79 27.16 -12.66 -16.43
C ILE A 79 28.69 -12.59 -16.59
N GLU A 80 29.44 -12.72 -15.50
CA GLU A 80 30.91 -12.75 -15.54
C GLU A 80 31.43 -13.97 -16.32
N ALA A 81 30.83 -15.15 -16.14
CA ALA A 81 31.19 -16.34 -16.89
C ALA A 81 30.89 -16.20 -18.39
N GLN A 82 29.70 -15.70 -18.75
CA GLN A 82 29.34 -15.43 -20.16
C GLN A 82 30.25 -14.39 -20.80
N LYS A 83 30.65 -13.36 -20.05
CA LYS A 83 31.58 -12.35 -20.53
C LYS A 83 32.97 -12.93 -20.77
N ALA A 84 33.45 -13.79 -19.87
CA ALA A 84 34.74 -14.47 -20.02
C ALA A 84 34.75 -15.43 -21.22
N GLU A 85 33.64 -16.13 -21.49
CA GLU A 85 33.47 -16.94 -22.70
C GLU A 85 33.45 -16.08 -23.97
N ALA A 86 32.73 -14.96 -23.97
CA ALA A 86 32.65 -14.07 -25.14
C ALA A 86 33.94 -13.31 -25.44
N GLU A 87 34.86 -13.17 -24.47
CA GLU A 87 36.18 -12.54 -24.64
C GLU A 87 37.27 -13.59 -25.01
N SER A 88 36.92 -14.88 -24.98
CA SER A 88 37.79 -16.02 -25.32
C SER A 88 37.68 -16.48 -26.78
N ASP A 89 36.65 -16.04 -27.52
CA ASP A 89 36.43 -16.30 -28.96
C ASP A 89 36.91 -15.12 -29.83
#